data_AF-A0ABD6QX53-F1
#
_entry.id   AF-A0ABD6QX53-F1
#
_cell.length_a   1.000
_cell.length_b   1.000
_cell.length_c   1.000
_cell.angle_alpha   90.00
_cell.angle_beta   90.00
_cell.angle_gamma   90.00
#
_symmetry.space_group_name_H-M   'P 1'
#
loop_
_entity.id
_entity.type
_entity.pdbx_description
1 polymer ?
#
loop_
_entity_poly.entity_id
_entity_poly.type
_entity_poly.pdbx_seq_one_letter_code
_entity_poly.pdbx_strand_id
1 'polypeptide(L)' 'YMGLGLGVVAHGVNYTAEWGMSFNAGLALTVLEKNRIEFEFKILNNFPFLQSNSSKETWWGAIASIGYQYVF' A
#
# COMPACT_ATOMS: atom_id res chain seq x y z
N TYR A 1 4.52 -12.34 -12.83
CA TYR A 1 3.63 -11.19 -13.06
C TYR A 1 4.21 -9.97 -12.35
N MET A 2 4.28 -8.83 -13.03
CA MET A 2 4.69 -7.56 -12.42
C MET A 2 3.54 -6.58 -12.56
N GLY A 3 3.19 -5.88 -11.48
CA GLY A 3 2.06 -4.96 -11.43
C GLY A 3 2.49 -3.63 -10.80
N LEU A 4 2.04 -2.54 -11.39
CA LEU A 4 2.12 -1.22 -10.79
C LEU A 4 0.70 -0.73 -10.52
N GLY A 5 0.48 -0.08 -9.40
CA GLY A 5 -0.80 0.49 -9.04
C GLY A 5 -0.65 1.85 -8.36
N LEU A 6 -1.65 2.69 -8.62
CA LEU A 6 -1.86 3.97 -7.98
C LEU A 6 -3.21 3.91 -7.29
N GLY A 7 -3.27 4.41 -6.06
CA GLY A 7 -4.49 4.38 -5.26
C GLY A 7 -4.61 5.61 -4.37
N VAL A 8 -5.84 5.90 -3.98
CA VAL A 8 -6.14 6.85 -2.90
C VAL A 8 -6.45 6.02 -1.66
N VAL A 9 -5.82 6.34 -0.55
CA VAL A 9 -6.03 5.66 0.73
C VAL A 9 -6.72 6.62 1.68
N ALA A 10 -7.81 6.17 2.29
CA ALA A 10 -8.44 6.84 3.42
C ALA A 10 -8.21 5.98 4.65
N HIS A 11 -7.63 6.56 5.70
CA HIS A 11 -7.39 5.88 6.97
C HIS A 11 -7.87 6.77 8.12
N GLY A 12 -8.57 6.17 9.09
CA GLY A 12 -9.03 6.87 10.29
C GLY A 12 -8.18 6.47 11.47
N VAL A 13 -7.44 7.42 12.05
CA VAL A 13 -6.74 7.22 13.32
C VAL A 13 -7.40 8.16 14.34
N ASN A 14 -8.25 7.59 15.19
CA ASN A 14 -9.28 8.30 15.98
C ASN A 14 -10.30 9.06 15.11
N TYR A 15 -11.20 9.86 15.71
CA TYR A 15 -12.29 10.62 15.06
C TYR A 15 -11.87 11.57 13.92
N THR A 16 -10.63 11.47 13.46
CA THR A 16 -9.98 12.19 12.37
C THR A 16 -9.80 11.25 11.18
N ALA A 17 -10.44 11.57 10.07
CA ALA A 17 -10.17 10.93 8.78
C ALA A 17 -8.96 11.59 8.12
N GLU A 18 -8.01 10.75 7.68
CA GLU A 18 -6.83 11.16 6.92
C GLU A 18 -6.91 10.58 5.51
N TRP A 19 -6.57 11.41 4.52
CA TRP A 19 -6.55 11.05 3.10
C TRP A 19 -5.12 11.04 2.60
N GLY A 20 -4.80 10.13 1.70
CA GLY A 20 -3.45 9.99 1.16
C GLY A 20 -3.41 9.33 -0.21
N MET A 21 -2.21 9.31 -0.78
CA MET A 21 -1.90 8.54 -1.99
C MET A 21 -1.13 7.29 -1.61
N SER A 22 -1.38 6.23 -2.37
CA SER A 22 -0.54 5.04 -2.37
C SER A 22 -0.01 4.77 -3.78
N PHE A 23 1.27 4.46 -3.87
CA PHE A 23 1.88 3.84 -5.03
C PHE A 23 2.28 2.41 -4.65
N ASN A 24 1.89 1.41 -5.42
CA ASN A 24 2.31 0.03 -5.19
C ASN A 24 3.00 -0.57 -6.41
N ALA A 25 4.03 -1.36 -6.15
CA ALA A 25 4.70 -2.20 -7.11
C ALA A 25 4.69 -3.63 -6.59
N GLY A 26 4.19 -4.56 -7.39
CA GLY A 26 4.09 -5.97 -7.05
C GLY A 26 4.82 -6.84 -8.05
N LEU A 27 5.47 -7.90 -7.56
CA LEU A 27 6.07 -8.96 -8.34
C LEU A 27 5.59 -10.31 -7.80
N ALA A 28 4.92 -11.09 -8.63
CA ALA A 28 4.53 -12.45 -8.31
C ALA A 28 5.28 -13.44 -9.20
N LEU A 29 5.87 -14.47 -8.58
CA LEU A 29 6.56 -15.58 -9.23
C LEU A 29 5.75 -16.86 -9.00
N THR A 30 5.42 -17.55 -10.07
CA THR A 30 4.80 -18.88 -9.98
C THR A 30 5.87 -19.94 -10.19
N VAL A 31 6.04 -20.82 -9.21
CA VAL A 31 7.00 -21.92 -9.17
C VAL A 31 6.23 -23.23 -9.16
N LEU A 32 6.57 -24.15 -10.07
CA LEU A 32 5.93 -25.47 -10.19
C LEU A 32 4.40 -25.41 -10.38
N GLU A 33 3.91 -24.35 -11.05
CA GLU A 33 2.50 -24.08 -11.39
C GLU A 33 1.53 -23.89 -10.19
N LYS A 34 1.89 -24.38 -9.01
CA LYS A 34 1.04 -24.41 -7.81
C LYS A 34 1.55 -23.52 -6.68
N ASN A 35 2.80 -23.08 -6.72
CA ASN A 35 3.37 -22.23 -5.69
C ASN A 35 3.49 -20.81 -6.24
N ARG A 36 2.85 -19.83 -5.62
CA ARG A 36 2.96 -18.43 -6.00
C ARG A 36 3.62 -17.67 -4.85
N ILE A 37 4.78 -17.07 -5.13
CA ILE A 37 5.48 -16.17 -4.22
C ILE A 37 5.18 -14.75 -4.67
N GLU A 38 4.71 -13.90 -3.77
CA GLU A 38 4.33 -12.52 -4.05
C GLU A 38 5.19 -11.56 -3.25
N PHE A 39 5.73 -10.56 -3.91
CA PHE A 39 6.45 -9.45 -3.32
C PHE A 39 5.64 -8.20 -3.64
N GLU A 40 5.22 -7.45 -2.64
CA GLU A 40 4.55 -6.16 -2.83
C GLU A 40 5.29 -5.09 -2.04
N PHE A 41 5.54 -3.98 -2.71
CA PHE A 41 6.09 -2.78 -2.13
C PHE A 41 5.09 -1.65 -2.33
N LYS A 42 4.74 -0.95 -1.26
CA LYS A 42 3.74 0.11 -1.25
C LYS A 42 4.31 1.33 -0.55
N ILE A 43 4.33 2.47 -1.24
CA ILE A 43 4.64 3.77 -0.67
C ILE A 43 3.32 4.49 -0.41
N LEU A 44 3.21 5.14 0.74
CA LEU A 44 2.05 5.86 1.22
C LEU A 44 2.46 7.26 1.63
N ASN A 45 1.61 8.24 1.34
CA ASN A 45 1.77 9.61 1.81
C ASN A 45 0.42 10.21 2.12
N ASN A 46 0.33 11.06 3.15
CA ASN A 46 -0.88 11.80 3.45
C ASN A 46 -0.96 13.13 2.68
N PHE A 47 -2.18 13.58 2.42
CA PHE A 47 -2.48 14.90 1.91
C PHE A 47 -2.64 15.88 3.07
N PRO A 48 -1.66 16.76 3.34
CA PRO A 48 -1.68 17.64 4.52
C PRO A 48 -2.80 18.69 4.50
N PHE A 49 -3.45 18.90 3.37
CA PHE A 49 -4.55 19.86 3.20
C PHE A 49 -5.95 19.24 3.28
N LEU A 50 -6.05 17.90 3.27
CA LEU A 50 -7.31 17.17 3.46
C LEU A 50 -7.44 16.59 4.89
N GLN A 51 -6.48 16.91 5.75
CA GLN A 51 -6.47 16.49 7.14
C GLN A 51 -7.39 17.41 7.96
N SER A 52 -8.33 16.81 8.70
CA SER A 52 -9.25 17.55 9.56
C SER A 52 -8.57 18.14 10.82
N ASN A 53 -7.32 17.76 11.10
CA ASN A 53 -6.56 18.25 12.24
C ASN A 53 -5.67 19.44 11.83
N SER A 54 -5.50 20.41 12.74
CA SER A 54 -4.80 21.68 12.47
C SER A 54 -3.27 21.55 12.34
N SER A 55 -2.72 20.36 12.64
CA SER A 55 -1.32 20.03 12.38
C SER A 55 -1.16 19.55 10.94
N LYS A 56 -0.58 20.40 10.08
CA LYS A 56 -0.27 20.11 8.66
C LYS A 56 0.92 19.15 8.51
N GLU A 57 1.01 18.13 9.34
CA GLU A 57 2.15 17.22 9.34
C GLU A 57 2.04 16.27 8.16
N THR A 58 3.02 16.35 7.25
CA THR A 58 3.12 15.42 6.12
C THR A 58 3.96 14.23 6.55
N TRP A 59 3.44 13.02 6.38
CA TRP A 59 4.14 11.78 6.67
C TRP A 59 4.25 10.91 5.41
N TRP A 60 5.33 10.15 5.35
CA TRP A 60 5.58 9.17 4.29
C TRP A 60 5.81 7.81 4.96
N GLY A 61 5.17 6.78 4.43
CA GLY A 61 5.33 5.42 4.89
C GLY A 61 5.62 4.48 3.74
N ALA A 62 6.32 3.39 4.03
CA ALA A 62 6.54 2.32 3.08
C ALA A 62 6.17 0.99 3.75
N ILE A 63 5.51 0.12 3.00
CA ILE A 63 5.15 -1.24 3.41
C ILE A 63 5.76 -2.18 2.38
N ALA A 64 6.56 -3.12 2.85
CA ALA A 64 7.03 -4.24 2.06
C ALA A 64 6.38 -5.52 2.61
N SER A 65 5.72 -6.29 1.74
CA SER A 65 5.10 -7.55 2.09
C SER A 65 5.59 -8.67 1.19
N ILE A 66 5.81 -9.83 1.79
CA ILE A 66 6.14 -11.07 1.11
C ILE A 66 5.04 -12.07 1.43
N GLY A 67 4.35 -12.53 0.41
CA GLY A 67 3.28 -13.51 0.48
C GLY A 67 3.71 -14.83 -0.16
N TYR A 68 3.16 -15.92 0.35
CA TYR A 68 3.19 -17.21 -0.31
C TYR A 68 1.75 -17.72 -0.40
N GLN A 69 1.34 -18.08 -1.61
CA GLN A 69 0.03 -18.64 -1.90
C GLN A 69 0.21 -19.96 -2.64
N TYR A 70 -0.47 -20.99 -2.16
CA TYR A 70 -0.65 -22.22 -2.92
C TYR A 70 -1.92 -22.10 -3.78
N VAL A 71 -1.79 -22.33 -5.08
CA VAL A 71 -2.90 -22.29 -6.05
C VAL A 71 -3.27 -23.72 -6.39
N PHE A 72 -4.52 -24.09 -6.07
CA PHE A 72 -5.09 -25.43 -6.30
C PHE A 72 -5.67 -25.56 -7.71
#